data_AF-A0A6N7PP73-F1
#
_entry.id   AF-A0A6N7PP73-F1
#
_cell.length_a   1.000
_cell.length_b   1.000
_cell.length_c   1.000
_cell.angle_alpha   90.00
_cell.angle_beta   90.00
_cell.angle_gamma   90.00
#
_symmetry.space_group_name_H-M   'P 1'
#
loop_
_entity.id
_entity.type
_entity.pdbx_description
1 polymer ?
#
loop_
_entity_poly.entity_id
_entity_poly.type
_entity_poly.pdbx_seq_one_letter_code
_entity_poly.pdbx_strand_id
1 'polypeptide(L)'
;MGHARVVLPAGREGEHSFRMRIFVTVGNALVPFDRLLRWVDEATSALPVPVEGVCQRGPSRVRPGALTPREHLSRAEFEREMNDADVVICHAGVGTLSDAIRRGHRPIVAPRRAAFGEIVNDHQLEIVAALGDEGRVEVVEDAGSLRAALLRYTRGEVRRGPPRDEDPLRLLPVARAIAEGPARARPPLLGSLALRALAALGPRLDRLRVR
;
A
#
# COMPACT_ATOMS: atom_id res chain seq x y z
N MET A 1 43.48 -12.89 22.05
CA MET A 1 42.34 -11.99 21.76
C MET A 1 42.40 -11.65 20.28
N GLY A 2 41.66 -12.42 19.46
CA GLY A 2 41.69 -12.29 17.99
C GLY A 2 40.58 -11.37 17.52
N HIS A 3 40.94 -10.23 16.95
CA HIS A 3 40.00 -9.38 16.22
C HIS A 3 39.71 -10.03 14.86
N ALA A 4 38.51 -10.57 14.69
CA ALA A 4 38.05 -11.03 13.39
C ALA A 4 37.88 -9.83 12.46
N ARG A 5 38.78 -9.69 11.47
CA ARG A 5 38.61 -8.78 10.33
C ARG A 5 37.51 -9.36 9.45
N VAL A 6 36.40 -8.62 9.30
CA VAL A 6 35.41 -8.88 8.26
C VAL A 6 36.06 -8.56 6.92
N VAL A 7 36.39 -9.61 6.15
CA VAL A 7 36.85 -9.48 4.77
C VAL A 7 35.61 -9.31 3.90
N LEU A 8 35.36 -8.10 3.43
CA LEU A 8 34.39 -7.87 2.36
C LEU A 8 34.96 -8.45 1.05
N PRO A 9 34.17 -9.17 0.25
CA PRO A 9 34.67 -9.75 -1.00
C PRO A 9 35.05 -8.64 -1.98
N ALA A 10 36.21 -8.81 -2.63
CA ALA A 10 36.70 -7.92 -3.67
C ALA A 10 35.70 -7.90 -4.85
N GLY A 11 35.15 -6.72 -5.13
CA GLY A 11 34.25 -6.50 -6.26
C GLY A 11 34.99 -6.66 -7.59
N ARG A 12 34.43 -7.48 -8.48
CA ARG A 12 34.81 -7.56 -9.90
C ARG A 12 34.14 -6.42 -10.67
N GLU A 13 34.84 -5.89 -11.66
CA GLU A 13 34.39 -4.85 -12.59
C GLU A 13 33.02 -5.22 -13.20
N GLY A 14 32.06 -4.30 -13.09
CA GLY A 14 30.65 -4.50 -13.40
C GLY A 14 29.74 -4.12 -12.23
N GLU A 15 29.89 -2.89 -11.72
CA GLU A 15 29.15 -2.38 -10.56
C GLU A 15 27.68 -2.15 -10.91
N HIS A 16 26.87 -3.21 -10.91
CA HIS A 16 25.44 -3.08 -10.73
C HIS A 16 25.20 -2.70 -9.27
N SER A 17 25.41 -1.42 -8.94
CA SER A 17 24.94 -0.84 -7.69
C SER A 17 23.46 -1.17 -7.58
N PHE A 18 23.09 -1.97 -6.58
CA PHE A 18 21.70 -2.28 -6.27
C PHE A 18 20.91 -0.96 -6.17
N ARG A 19 19.91 -0.78 -7.05
CA ARG A 19 18.95 0.32 -6.98
C ARG A 19 17.60 -0.28 -6.63
N MET A 20 16.90 0.37 -5.69
CA MET A 20 15.54 -0.02 -5.36
C MET A 20 14.58 0.68 -6.30
N ARG A 21 13.78 -0.08 -7.06
CA ARG A 21 12.77 0.48 -7.95
C ARG A 21 11.43 0.61 -7.21
N ILE A 22 10.96 1.83 -7.06
CA ILE A 22 9.71 2.15 -6.34
C ILE A 22 8.66 2.66 -7.33
N PHE A 23 7.47 2.08 -7.27
CA PHE A 23 6.29 2.62 -7.93
C PHE A 23 5.33 3.23 -6.91
N VAL A 24 5.05 4.53 -7.05
CA VAL A 24 4.10 5.25 -6.20
C VAL A 24 2.87 5.62 -7.00
N THR A 25 1.68 5.37 -6.45
CA THR A 25 0.42 5.78 -7.09
C THR A 25 -0.63 6.29 -6.11
N VAL A 26 -1.16 7.49 -6.41
CA VAL A 26 -2.31 8.08 -5.73
C VAL A 26 -3.64 7.80 -6.45
N GLY A 27 -3.62 6.95 -7.48
CA GLY A 27 -4.78 6.63 -8.31
C GLY A 27 -5.24 7.80 -9.19
N ASN A 28 -6.51 7.77 -9.56
CA ASN A 28 -7.16 8.78 -10.41
C ASN A 28 -8.05 9.74 -9.62
N ALA A 29 -7.85 9.83 -8.30
CA ALA A 29 -8.62 10.74 -7.47
C ALA A 29 -8.36 12.19 -7.87
N LEU A 30 -9.44 12.99 -7.95
CA LEU A 30 -9.37 14.43 -8.24
C LEU A 30 -8.84 15.25 -7.06
N VAL A 31 -8.70 14.62 -5.88
CA VAL A 31 -8.18 15.24 -4.67
C VAL A 31 -6.68 14.94 -4.54
N PRO A 32 -5.83 15.97 -4.32
CA PRO A 32 -4.40 15.77 -4.15
C PRO A 32 -4.10 14.88 -2.95
N PHE A 33 -2.91 14.28 -2.94
CA PHE A 33 -2.40 13.52 -1.80
C PHE A 33 -0.96 13.93 -1.47
N ASP A 34 -0.77 15.24 -1.30
CA ASP A 34 0.53 15.84 -1.01
C ASP A 34 1.17 15.25 0.26
N ARG A 35 0.37 14.83 1.26
CA ARG A 35 0.87 14.22 2.49
C ARG A 35 1.67 12.94 2.21
N LEU A 36 1.11 11.99 1.48
CA LEU A 36 1.83 10.77 1.08
C LEU A 36 3.10 11.11 0.29
N LEU A 37 3.00 12.02 -0.68
CA LEU A 37 4.15 12.34 -1.52
C LEU A 37 5.29 13.05 -0.76
N ARG A 38 4.98 13.84 0.27
CA ARG A 38 6.02 14.39 1.18
C ARG A 38 6.70 13.29 1.96
N TRP A 39 5.95 12.32 2.47
CA TRP A 39 6.53 11.18 3.17
C TRP A 39 7.43 10.35 2.26
N VAL A 40 7.01 10.11 1.01
CA VAL A 40 7.84 9.42 0.02
C VAL A 40 9.14 10.17 -0.22
N ASP A 41 9.08 11.50 -0.42
CA ASP A 41 10.26 12.32 -0.66
C ASP A 41 11.25 12.29 0.51
N GLU A 42 10.74 12.49 1.74
CA GLU A 42 11.53 12.43 2.97
C GLU A 42 12.14 11.03 3.19
N ALA A 43 11.32 9.99 3.07
CA ALA A 43 11.74 8.62 3.32
C ALA A 43 12.80 8.16 2.31
N THR A 44 12.59 8.43 1.02
CA THR A 44 13.51 8.00 -0.06
C THR A 44 14.84 8.74 -0.03
N SER A 45 14.82 10.03 0.33
CA SER A 45 16.05 10.84 0.47
C SER A 45 16.95 10.38 1.63
N ALA A 46 16.38 9.65 2.60
CA ALA A 46 17.08 9.15 3.79
C ALA A 46 17.47 7.66 3.72
N LEU A 47 17.36 7.03 2.55
CA LEU A 47 17.74 5.62 2.35
C LEU A 47 19.23 5.45 2.04
N PRO A 48 19.85 4.34 2.48
CA PRO A 48 21.26 4.05 2.24
C PRO A 48 21.55 3.48 0.83
N VAL A 49 20.55 3.39 -0.04
CA VAL A 49 20.67 2.84 -1.40
C VAL A 49 20.05 3.82 -2.41
N PRO A 50 20.54 3.85 -3.66
CA PRO A 50 19.89 4.61 -4.71
C PRO A 50 18.46 4.12 -4.95
N VAL A 51 17.55 5.07 -5.13
CA VAL A 51 16.15 4.84 -5.49
C VAL A 51 15.90 5.34 -6.90
N GLU A 52 15.10 4.61 -7.66
CA GLU A 52 14.54 5.06 -8.93
C GLU A 52 13.09 4.62 -9.07
N GLY A 53 12.41 5.13 -10.10
CA GLY A 53 11.07 4.67 -10.46
C GLY A 53 10.13 5.81 -10.81
N VAL A 54 8.83 5.57 -10.66
CA VAL A 54 7.76 6.46 -11.13
C VAL A 54 6.81 6.79 -9.99
N CYS A 55 6.38 8.05 -9.95
CA CYS A 55 5.33 8.54 -9.07
C CYS A 55 4.13 9.04 -9.89
N GLN A 56 3.06 8.25 -9.96
CA GLN A 56 1.75 8.70 -10.42
C GLN A 56 1.14 9.62 -9.35
N ARG A 57 1.28 10.94 -9.54
CA ARG A 57 0.95 11.97 -8.54
C ARG A 57 -0.48 12.53 -8.63
N GLY A 58 -1.20 12.27 -9.73
CA GLY A 58 -2.51 12.91 -9.97
C GLY A 58 -2.41 14.44 -9.82
N PRO A 59 -3.39 15.10 -9.18
CA PRO A 59 -3.40 16.56 -9.00
C PRO A 59 -2.45 17.07 -7.90
N SER A 60 -1.69 16.19 -7.24
CA SER A 60 -0.77 16.56 -6.15
C SER A 60 0.37 17.44 -6.66
N ARG A 61 0.80 18.42 -5.86
CA ARG A 61 1.86 19.39 -6.22
C ARG A 61 3.25 18.88 -5.88
N VAL A 62 3.35 18.04 -4.85
CA VAL A 62 4.61 17.48 -4.37
C VAL A 62 5.17 16.48 -5.38
N ARG A 63 6.48 16.55 -5.60
CA ARG A 63 7.22 15.69 -6.54
C ARG A 63 8.44 15.11 -5.81
N PRO A 64 8.41 13.83 -5.41
CA PRO A 64 9.55 13.21 -4.76
C PRO A 64 10.79 13.27 -5.66
N GLY A 65 11.92 13.76 -5.13
CA GLY A 65 13.12 14.03 -5.93
C GLY A 65 13.74 12.78 -6.57
N ALA A 66 13.58 11.62 -5.93
CA ALA A 66 14.10 10.34 -6.42
C ALA A 66 13.23 9.67 -7.51
N LEU A 67 12.03 10.17 -7.78
CA LEU A 67 11.05 9.50 -8.65
C LEU A 67 10.64 10.37 -9.83
N THR A 68 10.44 9.74 -10.99
CA THR A 68 9.94 10.43 -12.18
C THR A 68 8.45 10.74 -12.01
N PRO A 69 8.03 12.01 -11.97
CA PRO A 69 6.64 12.36 -11.75
C PRO A 69 5.82 12.15 -13.03
N ARG A 70 4.66 11.49 -12.89
CA ARG A 70 3.66 11.33 -13.95
C ARG A 70 2.31 11.75 -13.38
N GLU A 71 1.58 12.61 -14.08
CA GLU A 71 0.26 13.01 -13.60
C GLU A 71 -0.73 11.85 -13.71
N HIS A 72 -0.74 11.22 -14.89
CA HIS A 72 -1.54 10.07 -15.23
C HIS A 72 -0.66 9.04 -15.93
N LEU A 73 -1.08 7.78 -15.87
CA LEU A 73 -0.50 6.67 -16.61
C LEU A 73 -1.61 5.95 -17.37
N SER A 74 -1.33 5.53 -18.60
CA SER A 74 -2.17 4.55 -19.28
C SER A 74 -2.16 3.22 -18.52
N ARG A 75 -3.16 2.36 -18.77
CA ARG A 75 -3.22 1.02 -18.18
C ARG A 75 -1.93 0.23 -18.41
N ALA A 76 -1.40 0.27 -19.63
CA ALA A 76 -0.18 -0.46 -19.99
C ALA A 76 1.06 0.10 -19.27
N GLU A 77 1.18 1.43 -19.13
CA GLU A 77 2.27 2.02 -18.33
C GLU A 77 2.14 1.64 -16.85
N PHE A 78 0.94 1.75 -16.28
CA PHE A 78 0.69 1.41 -14.87
C PHE A 78 1.07 -0.04 -14.55
N GLU A 79 0.68 -0.98 -15.41
CA GLU A 79 1.02 -2.39 -15.24
C GLU A 79 2.51 -2.66 -15.38
N ARG A 80 3.21 -1.97 -16.30
CA ARG A 80 4.66 -2.06 -16.43
C ARG A 80 5.36 -1.55 -15.17
N GLU A 81 5.05 -0.33 -14.71
CA GLU A 81 5.71 0.22 -13.52
C GLU A 81 5.45 -0.62 -12.27
N MET A 82 4.24 -1.19 -12.12
CA MET A 82 3.96 -2.12 -11.04
C MET A 82 4.75 -3.43 -11.18
N ASN A 83 4.86 -4.00 -12.38
CA ASN A 83 5.61 -5.22 -12.62
C ASN A 83 7.11 -5.07 -12.43
N ASP A 84 7.67 -3.92 -12.73
CA ASP A 84 9.12 -3.72 -12.66
C ASP A 84 9.55 -3.26 -11.26
N ALA A 85 8.62 -2.80 -10.42
CA ALA A 85 8.93 -2.32 -9.08
C ALA A 85 9.32 -3.43 -8.10
N ASP A 86 10.23 -3.11 -7.18
CA ASP A 86 10.46 -3.88 -5.96
C ASP A 86 9.40 -3.56 -4.90
N VAL A 87 9.02 -2.28 -4.83
CA VAL A 87 8.11 -1.72 -3.82
C VAL A 87 6.99 -0.95 -4.50
N VAL A 88 5.75 -1.20 -4.08
CA VAL A 88 4.58 -0.42 -4.46
C VAL A 88 4.10 0.37 -3.25
N ILE A 89 3.96 1.69 -3.39
CA ILE A 89 3.40 2.57 -2.36
C ILE A 89 2.10 3.18 -2.89
N CYS A 90 0.99 3.07 -2.14
CA CYS A 90 -0.30 3.57 -2.62
C CYS A 90 -1.25 4.05 -1.51
N HIS A 91 -2.35 4.65 -1.94
CA HIS A 91 -3.37 5.29 -1.09
C HIS A 91 -4.53 4.37 -0.65
N ALA A 92 -4.39 3.05 -0.81
CA ALA A 92 -5.45 2.04 -0.61
C ALA A 92 -6.54 1.93 -1.70
N GLY A 93 -6.29 2.41 -2.92
CA GLY A 93 -7.22 2.19 -4.03
C GLY A 93 -7.43 0.69 -4.32
N VAL A 94 -8.68 0.22 -4.33
CA VAL A 94 -9.04 -1.21 -4.45
C VAL A 94 -8.39 -1.90 -5.65
N GLY A 95 -8.51 -1.30 -6.84
CA GLY A 95 -7.90 -1.87 -8.05
C GLY A 95 -6.37 -1.96 -7.94
N THR A 96 -5.74 -0.94 -7.38
CA THR A 96 -4.29 -0.93 -7.12
C THR A 96 -3.89 -2.00 -6.12
N LEU A 97 -4.62 -2.15 -5.01
CA LEU A 97 -4.35 -3.19 -4.01
C LEU A 97 -4.50 -4.58 -4.61
N SER A 98 -5.59 -4.83 -5.33
CA SER A 98 -5.84 -6.10 -6.01
C SER A 98 -4.70 -6.44 -6.98
N ASP A 99 -4.33 -5.50 -7.84
CA ASP A 99 -3.30 -5.75 -8.86
C ASP A 99 -1.92 -5.94 -8.22
N ALA A 100 -1.58 -5.16 -7.19
CA ALA A 100 -0.30 -5.28 -6.49
C ALA A 100 -0.18 -6.63 -5.76
N ILE A 101 -1.21 -7.03 -5.02
CA ILE A 101 -1.20 -8.30 -4.27
C ILE A 101 -1.12 -9.48 -5.24
N ARG A 102 -1.90 -9.45 -6.33
CA ARG A 102 -1.85 -10.49 -7.39
C ARG A 102 -0.48 -10.65 -8.00
N ARG A 103 0.24 -9.55 -8.16
CA ARG A 103 1.61 -9.53 -8.69
C ARG A 103 2.66 -9.92 -7.65
N GLY A 104 2.27 -10.24 -6.41
CA GLY A 104 3.16 -10.71 -5.35
C GLY A 104 3.74 -9.60 -4.48
N HIS A 105 3.31 -8.35 -4.66
CA HIS A 105 3.72 -7.26 -3.77
C HIS A 105 2.95 -7.35 -2.45
N ARG A 106 3.60 -6.92 -1.38
CA ARG A 106 2.94 -6.46 -0.16
C ARG A 106 2.96 -4.92 -0.21
N PRO A 107 1.96 -4.25 -0.79
CA PRO A 107 2.02 -2.82 -1.00
C PRO A 107 2.09 -2.08 0.33
N ILE A 108 2.89 -1.00 0.38
CA ILE A 108 2.93 -0.08 1.50
C ILE A 108 1.79 0.93 1.30
N VAL A 109 0.88 0.98 2.27
CA VAL A 109 -0.39 1.68 2.17
C VAL A 109 -0.41 2.85 3.14
N ALA A 110 -0.52 4.06 2.59
CA ALA A 110 -0.84 5.25 3.37
C ALA A 110 -2.32 5.60 3.13
N PRO A 111 -3.23 5.31 4.08
CA PRO A 111 -4.64 5.59 3.86
C PRO A 111 -4.89 7.10 3.84
N ARG A 112 -5.82 7.53 2.96
CA ARG A 112 -6.34 8.90 2.97
C ARG A 112 -7.14 9.15 4.25
N ARG A 113 -7.09 10.37 4.77
CA ARG A 113 -7.84 10.77 5.98
C ARG A 113 -8.78 11.94 5.71
N ALA A 114 -9.97 11.87 6.29
CA ALA A 114 -10.95 12.96 6.27
C ALA A 114 -10.43 14.21 6.96
N ALA A 115 -9.64 14.05 8.04
CA ALA A 115 -9.02 15.16 8.76
C ALA A 115 -8.07 16.03 7.92
N PHE A 116 -7.55 15.50 6.80
CA PHE A 116 -6.69 16.23 5.86
C PHE A 116 -7.42 16.63 4.57
N GLY A 117 -8.74 16.42 4.49
CA GLY A 117 -9.54 16.70 3.30
C GLY A 117 -9.20 15.80 2.11
N GLU A 118 -8.55 14.66 2.35
CA GLU A 118 -8.08 13.75 1.28
C GLU A 118 -9.16 12.78 0.82
N ILE A 119 -10.14 12.52 1.68
CA ILE A 119 -11.29 11.65 1.49
C ILE A 119 -12.46 12.21 2.32
N VAL A 120 -13.68 11.78 2.02
CA VAL A 120 -14.87 12.28 2.70
C VAL A 120 -15.08 11.65 4.08
N ASN A 121 -14.73 10.37 4.24
CA ASN A 121 -14.87 9.62 5.48
C ASN A 121 -13.68 8.68 5.69
N ASP A 122 -13.52 8.18 6.92
CA ASP A 122 -12.41 7.32 7.33
C ASP A 122 -12.80 5.82 7.37
N HIS A 123 -13.92 5.41 6.74
CA HIS A 123 -14.43 4.03 6.83
C HIS A 123 -13.45 2.98 6.27
N GLN A 124 -12.56 3.39 5.37
CA GLN A 124 -11.54 2.50 4.80
C GLN A 124 -10.46 2.10 5.82
N LEU A 125 -10.28 2.84 6.91
CA LEU A 125 -9.15 2.64 7.84
C LEU A 125 -9.19 1.28 8.53
N GLU A 126 -10.35 0.88 9.05
CA GLU A 126 -10.52 -0.41 9.73
C GLU A 126 -10.20 -1.58 8.79
N ILE A 127 -10.56 -1.43 7.53
CA ILE A 127 -10.41 -2.48 6.51
C ILE A 127 -8.95 -2.57 6.04
N VAL A 128 -8.31 -1.42 5.85
CA VAL A 128 -6.88 -1.34 5.55
C VAL A 128 -6.05 -1.91 6.71
N ALA A 129 -6.45 -1.63 7.96
CA ALA A 129 -5.82 -2.22 9.14
C ALA A 129 -5.97 -3.74 9.18
N ALA A 130 -7.17 -4.28 8.92
CA ALA A 130 -7.39 -5.73 8.85
C ALA A 130 -6.53 -6.40 7.77
N LEU A 131 -6.39 -5.79 6.59
CA LEU A 131 -5.46 -6.28 5.55
C LEU A 131 -4.00 -6.23 6.00
N GLY A 132 -3.64 -5.26 6.85
CA GLY A 132 -2.33 -5.16 7.48
C GLY A 132 -2.08 -6.31 8.45
N ASP A 133 -3.06 -6.62 9.31
CA ASP A 133 -3.00 -7.73 10.27
C ASP A 133 -2.88 -9.10 9.57
N GLU A 134 -3.49 -9.24 8.38
CA GLU A 134 -3.33 -10.43 7.53
C GLU A 134 -1.97 -10.49 6.79
N GLY A 135 -1.12 -9.47 6.89
CA GLY A 135 0.15 -9.39 6.18
C GLY A 135 0.01 -9.24 4.65
N ARG A 136 -1.16 -8.79 4.18
CA ARG A 136 -1.44 -8.54 2.76
C ARG A 136 -0.92 -7.18 2.31
N VAL A 137 -0.98 -6.20 3.20
CA VAL A 137 -0.45 -4.86 3.00
C VAL A 137 0.43 -4.46 4.18
N GLU A 138 1.17 -3.38 4.04
CA GLU A 138 1.87 -2.75 5.15
C GLU A 138 1.35 -1.33 5.34
N VAL A 139 0.64 -1.08 6.42
CA VAL A 139 0.03 0.22 6.68
C VAL A 139 1.05 1.17 7.33
N VAL A 140 1.13 2.39 6.83
CA VAL A 140 2.02 3.44 7.36
C VAL A 140 1.22 4.71 7.67
N GLU A 141 1.59 5.38 8.76
CA GLU A 141 0.87 6.55 9.29
C GLU A 141 1.70 7.85 9.28
N ASP A 142 2.99 7.75 8.92
CA ASP A 142 3.91 8.88 8.82
C ASP A 142 5.13 8.55 7.95
N ALA A 143 6.01 9.54 7.76
CA ALA A 143 7.27 9.36 7.02
C ALA A 143 8.23 8.39 7.71
N GLY A 144 8.21 8.33 9.05
CA GLY A 144 9.08 7.45 9.85
C GLY A 144 8.76 5.96 9.64
N SER A 145 7.49 5.61 9.73
CA SER A 145 6.94 4.27 9.46
C SER A 145 7.14 3.88 8.00
N LEU A 146 6.94 4.80 7.04
CA LEU A 146 7.28 4.56 5.64
C LEU A 146 8.78 4.28 5.44
N ARG A 147 9.66 5.08 6.05
CA ARG A 147 11.10 4.87 5.99
C ARG A 147 11.50 3.53 6.62
N ALA A 148 10.93 3.19 7.77
CA ALA A 148 11.16 1.90 8.42
C ALA A 148 10.76 0.72 7.52
N ALA A 149 9.61 0.82 6.85
CA ALA A 149 9.16 -0.16 5.87
C ALA A 149 10.18 -0.34 4.73
N LEU A 150 10.61 0.76 4.11
CA LEU A 150 11.58 0.75 3.01
C LEU A 150 12.95 0.21 3.43
N LEU A 151 13.42 0.50 4.65
CA LEU A 151 14.68 -0.04 5.16
C LEU A 151 14.69 -1.57 5.22
N ARG A 152 13.55 -2.23 5.47
CA ARG A 152 13.47 -3.70 5.44
C ARG A 152 13.69 -4.26 4.04
N TYR A 153 13.27 -3.55 3.00
CA TYR A 153 13.61 -3.90 1.62
C TYR A 153 15.11 -3.70 1.34
N THR A 154 15.73 -2.62 1.84
CA THR A 154 17.18 -2.39 1.66
C THR A 154 18.04 -3.48 2.32
N ARG A 155 17.56 -4.07 3.42
CA ARG A 155 18.23 -5.15 4.14
C ARG A 155 17.89 -6.54 3.60
N GLY A 156 17.00 -6.63 2.61
CA GLY A 156 16.53 -7.89 2.04
C GLY A 156 15.63 -8.73 2.95
N GLU A 157 15.14 -8.15 4.06
CA GLU A 157 14.19 -8.79 5.00
C GLU A 157 12.81 -8.95 4.38
N VAL A 158 12.47 -8.06 3.43
CA VAL A 158 11.23 -8.10 2.65
C VAL A 158 11.61 -8.06 1.18
N ARG A 159 10.94 -8.89 0.38
CA ARG A 159 11.03 -8.89 -1.08
C ARG A 159 9.64 -9.12 -1.67
N ARG A 160 9.47 -8.74 -2.93
CA ARG A 160 8.30 -9.17 -3.70
C ARG A 160 8.23 -10.70 -3.70
N GLY A 161 7.08 -11.23 -3.34
CA GLY A 161 6.81 -12.67 -3.35
C GLY A 161 6.36 -13.16 -4.72
N PRO A 162 6.05 -14.46 -4.86
CA PRO A 162 5.38 -14.97 -6.03
C PRO A 162 4.00 -14.31 -6.19
N PRO A 163 3.45 -14.27 -7.42
CA PRO A 163 2.06 -13.91 -7.65
C PRO A 163 1.11 -14.66 -6.71
N ARG A 164 0.09 -13.96 -6.22
CA ARG A 164 -0.92 -14.52 -5.30
C ARG A 164 -2.26 -14.57 -5.99
N ASP A 165 -3.04 -15.61 -5.70
CA ASP A 165 -4.46 -15.56 -6.06
C ASP A 165 -5.16 -14.60 -5.10
N GLU A 166 -5.73 -13.53 -5.66
CA GLU A 166 -6.48 -12.53 -4.92
C GLU A 166 -7.91 -12.53 -5.44
N ASP A 167 -8.85 -12.93 -4.58
CA ASP A 167 -10.27 -12.79 -4.82
C ASP A 167 -10.66 -11.31 -4.70
N PRO A 168 -11.13 -10.65 -5.78
CA PRO A 168 -11.58 -9.26 -5.72
C PRO A 168 -12.66 -9.02 -4.67
N LEU A 169 -13.45 -10.04 -4.32
CA LEU A 169 -14.50 -9.95 -3.31
C LEU A 169 -13.95 -9.60 -1.92
N ARG A 170 -12.68 -9.93 -1.62
CA ARG A 170 -12.02 -9.56 -0.35
C ARG A 170 -11.82 -8.06 -0.20
N LEU A 171 -11.71 -7.34 -1.31
CA LEU A 171 -11.52 -5.88 -1.31
C LEU A 171 -12.85 -5.14 -1.50
N LEU A 172 -13.99 -5.84 -1.63
CA LEU A 172 -15.31 -5.20 -1.67
C LEU A 172 -15.62 -4.35 -0.44
N PRO A 173 -15.27 -4.77 0.80
CA PRO A 173 -15.45 -3.90 1.96
C PRO A 173 -14.70 -2.58 1.79
N VAL A 174 -13.45 -2.60 1.31
CA VAL A 174 -12.67 -1.38 1.03
C VAL A 174 -13.39 -0.54 -0.04
N ALA A 175 -13.86 -1.17 -1.11
CA ALA A 175 -14.58 -0.48 -2.19
C ALA A 175 -15.85 0.21 -1.69
N ARG A 176 -16.63 -0.46 -0.84
CA ARG A 176 -17.85 0.09 -0.22
C ARG A 176 -17.51 1.26 0.69
N ALA A 177 -16.51 1.11 1.55
CA ALA A 177 -16.06 2.19 2.44
C ALA A 177 -15.64 3.46 1.67
N ILE A 178 -14.93 3.30 0.55
CA ILE A 178 -14.57 4.41 -0.35
C ILE A 178 -15.82 5.01 -1.02
N ALA A 179 -16.75 4.18 -1.49
CA ALA A 179 -17.92 4.59 -2.28
C ALA A 179 -19.06 5.19 -1.46
N GLU A 180 -19.19 4.87 -0.17
CA GLU A 180 -20.27 5.31 0.71
C GLU A 180 -20.39 6.84 0.84
N GLY A 181 -19.40 7.60 0.39
CA GLY A 181 -19.45 9.07 0.34
C GLY A 181 -19.72 9.66 1.74
N PRO A 182 -20.18 10.92 1.84
CA PRO A 182 -20.62 11.47 3.13
C PRO A 182 -21.94 10.82 3.53
N ALA A 183 -21.90 9.63 4.12
CA ALA A 183 -23.03 9.13 4.88
C ALA A 183 -23.25 10.10 6.05
N ARG A 184 -24.43 10.74 6.09
CA ARG A 184 -24.89 11.65 7.16
C ARG A 184 -24.38 11.15 8.50
N ALA A 185 -23.57 11.97 9.17
CA ALA A 185 -23.13 11.73 10.54
C ALA A 185 -24.33 11.29 11.40
N ARG A 186 -24.41 10.00 11.70
CA ARG A 186 -25.13 9.53 12.87
C ARG A 186 -24.10 9.43 13.99
N PRO A 187 -24.34 10.06 15.16
CA PRO A 187 -23.40 9.99 16.26
C PRO A 187 -23.26 8.54 16.74
N PRO A 188 -22.14 8.19 17.38
CA PRO A 188 -21.88 6.82 17.78
C PRO A 188 -22.84 6.44 18.91
N LEU A 189 -23.77 5.53 18.64
CA LEU A 189 -24.48 4.82 19.70
C LEU A 189 -23.82 3.45 19.87
N LEU A 190 -23.05 3.37 20.96
CA LEU A 190 -22.71 2.19 21.74
C LEU A 190 -22.26 0.92 20.99
N GLY A 191 -20.95 0.69 21.08
CA GLY A 191 -20.42 -0.46 21.83
C GLY A 191 -20.42 -1.82 21.11
N SER A 192 -19.22 -2.28 20.74
CA SER A 192 -18.57 -3.61 20.92
C SER A 192 -19.36 -4.93 21.11
N LEU A 193 -20.69 -4.96 21.07
CA LEU A 193 -21.54 -6.15 21.21
C LEU A 193 -22.13 -6.63 19.88
N ALA A 194 -22.28 -5.76 18.87
CA ALA A 194 -22.89 -6.14 17.60
C ALA A 194 -22.01 -7.09 16.75
N LEU A 195 -20.67 -6.95 16.80
CA LEU A 195 -19.77 -7.84 16.07
C LEU A 195 -19.68 -9.25 16.69
N ARG A 196 -20.04 -9.44 17.97
CA ARG A 196 -20.05 -10.77 18.60
C ARG A 196 -21.31 -11.58 18.27
N ALA A 197 -22.40 -10.93 17.83
CA ALA A 197 -23.63 -11.63 17.43
C ALA A 197 -23.52 -12.22 16.00
N LEU A 198 -22.72 -11.61 15.12
CA LEU A 198 -22.57 -12.07 13.73
C LEU A 198 -21.62 -13.28 13.58
N ALA A 199 -20.82 -13.61 14.61
CA ALA A 199 -20.02 -14.83 14.64
C ALA A 199 -20.80 -16.08 15.11
N ALA A 200 -22.04 -15.92 15.62
CA ALA A 200 -22.85 -17.02 16.15
C ALA A 200 -23.82 -17.65 15.11
N LEU A 201 -23.87 -17.11 13.89
CA LEU A 201 -24.78 -17.57 12.83
C LEU A 201 -23.99 -17.89 11.55
N GLY A 202 -23.17 -18.93 11.62
CA GLY A 202 -22.70 -19.70 10.46
C GLY A 202 -23.79 -20.65 9.92
N PRO A 203 -23.68 -21.11 8.66
CA PRO A 203 -24.83 -21.46 7.83
C PRO A 203 -25.33 -22.90 8.04
N ARG A 204 -26.64 -23.08 8.15
CA ARG A 204 -27.31 -24.36 7.86
C ARG A 204 -27.96 -24.28 6.48
N LEU A 205 -27.15 -24.47 5.44
CA LEU A 205 -27.63 -24.88 4.12
C LEU A 205 -27.89 -26.38 4.17
N ASP A 206 -29.12 -26.76 4.51
CA ASP A 206 -29.75 -28.00 4.06
C ASP A 206 -31.18 -28.03 4.59
N ARG A 207 -32.14 -27.93 3.64
CA ARG A 207 -33.59 -28.23 3.70
C ARG A 207 -34.43 -27.15 3.01
N LEU A 208 -34.29 -27.09 1.68
CA LEU A 208 -35.39 -26.70 0.80
C LEU A 208 -35.55 -27.79 -0.25
N ARG A 209 -36.13 -28.92 0.18
CA ARG A 209 -36.80 -29.90 -0.66
C ARG A 209 -38.25 -29.98 -0.17
N VAL A 210 -39.16 -29.34 -0.89
CA VAL A 210 -40.59 -29.67 -0.96
C VAL A 210 -41.01 -29.19 -2.36
N ARG A 211 -41.07 -30.12 -3.33
CA ARG A 211 -42.29 -30.64 -3.98
C ARG A 211 -43.15 -29.56 -4.62
#